data_AF-A0A078HS94-F1
#
_entry.id   AF-A0A078HS94-F1
#
_cell.length_a   1.000
_cell.length_b   1.000
_cell.length_c   1.000
_cell.angle_alpha   90.00
_cell.angle_beta   90.00
_cell.angle_gamma   90.00
#
_symmetry.space_group_name_H-M   'P 1'
#
loop_
_entity.id
_entity.type
_entity.pdbx_description
1 polymer ?
#
loop_
_entity_poly.entity_id
_entity_poly.type
_entity_poly.pdbx_seq_one_letter_code
_entity_poly.pdbx_strand_id
1 'polypeptide(L)'
;MATISFSSFAIFLVALVLCFPHPSAGVPLEELERAITVLRVRGRALFANAIVTSDLLFDLLSAETLTLFAPTDSTLFDLDMTRSFSFYVSTLRLHSVPVRLPFSDLRSLPNATSLPTLLPSHHLLLGKSSSSNESVYLDGVHIFLPGLFYGQHLAVHGIDGLLSLTTPSSSELSVDLPPVVDSPAESPYAVVSRFSPAPQPYASFLGRTPAETPRVEEVSPSPWREGMIVGDEGGPLDWRSNHF
;
A
#
# COMPACT_ATOMS: atom_id res chain seq x y z
N MET A 1 -38.34 16.82 -52.09
CA MET A 1 -36.91 16.86 -51.74
C MET A 1 -36.75 17.82 -50.57
N ALA A 2 -36.43 17.32 -49.37
CA ALA A 2 -36.31 18.15 -48.18
C ALA A 2 -34.87 18.70 -48.07
N THR A 3 -34.71 20.02 -48.10
CA THR A 3 -33.43 20.70 -47.91
C THR A 3 -33.21 20.92 -46.42
N ILE A 4 -32.30 20.17 -45.80
CA ILE A 4 -31.89 20.43 -44.42
C ILE A 4 -31.07 21.72 -44.42
N SER A 5 -31.54 22.75 -43.71
CA SER A 5 -30.82 24.02 -43.56
C SER A 5 -29.52 23.78 -42.80
N PHE A 6 -28.41 24.31 -43.29
CA PHE A 6 -27.07 24.21 -42.67
C PHE A 6 -27.07 24.66 -41.20
N SER A 7 -27.94 25.63 -40.85
CA SER A 7 -28.14 26.09 -39.47
C SER A 7 -28.72 25.00 -38.56
N SER A 8 -29.67 24.21 -39.06
CA SER A 8 -30.27 23.09 -38.31
C SER A 8 -29.24 21.98 -38.05
N PHE A 9 -28.38 21.71 -39.04
CA PHE A 9 -27.30 20.73 -38.90
C PHE A 9 -26.24 21.18 -37.88
N ALA A 10 -25.86 22.46 -37.89
CA ALA A 10 -24.92 23.02 -36.92
C ALA A 10 -25.47 22.96 -35.48
N ILE A 11 -26.75 23.30 -35.28
CA ILE A 11 -27.40 23.21 -33.96
C ILE A 11 -27.48 21.75 -33.49
N PHE A 12 -27.80 20.83 -34.40
CA PHE A 12 -27.84 19.40 -34.09
C PHE A 12 -26.44 18.87 -33.70
N LEU A 13 -25.38 19.28 -34.39
CA LEU A 13 -24.01 18.92 -34.04
C LEU A 13 -23.57 19.50 -32.69
N VAL A 14 -23.90 20.75 -32.38
CA VAL A 14 -23.59 21.36 -31.07
C VAL A 14 -24.37 20.66 -29.96
N ALA A 15 -25.67 20.38 -30.17
CA ALA A 15 -26.46 19.61 -29.23
C ALA A 15 -25.93 18.19 -29.04
N LEU A 16 -25.47 17.54 -30.12
CA LEU A 16 -24.84 16.22 -30.07
C LEU A 16 -23.52 16.27 -29.28
N VAL A 17 -22.68 17.29 -29.47
CA VAL A 17 -21.44 17.51 -28.70
C VAL A 17 -21.70 17.78 -27.22
N LEU A 18 -22.74 18.54 -26.89
CA LEU A 18 -23.15 18.80 -25.50
C LEU A 18 -23.88 17.61 -24.84
N CYS A 19 -24.49 16.74 -25.64
CA CYS A 19 -25.15 15.50 -25.19
C CYS A 19 -24.21 14.29 -25.20
N PHE A 20 -23.06 14.35 -25.87
CA PHE A 20 -22.04 13.34 -25.66
C PHE A 20 -21.56 13.48 -24.22
N PRO A 21 -21.65 12.42 -23.40
CA PRO A 21 -20.96 12.44 -22.12
C PRO A 21 -19.50 12.73 -22.44
N HIS A 22 -18.98 13.87 -21.94
CA HIS A 22 -17.55 14.08 -21.95
C HIS A 22 -16.92 12.81 -21.39
N PRO A 23 -15.84 12.28 -21.98
CA PRO A 23 -15.09 11.23 -21.29
C PRO A 23 -14.77 11.83 -19.92
N SER A 24 -15.42 11.30 -18.86
CA SER A 24 -15.08 11.63 -17.48
C SER A 24 -13.67 11.08 -17.34
N ALA A 25 -12.70 11.95 -17.61
CA ALA A 25 -11.32 11.60 -17.50
C ALA A 25 -11.12 11.35 -16.02
N GLY A 26 -10.83 10.09 -15.66
CA GLY A 26 -10.39 9.78 -14.32
C GLY A 26 -9.17 10.62 -13.93
N VAL A 27 -8.74 10.54 -12.68
CA VAL A 27 -7.68 11.40 -12.15
C VAL A 27 -6.48 11.44 -13.11
N PRO A 28 -6.08 12.63 -13.60
CA PRO A 28 -5.03 12.73 -14.60
C PRO A 28 -3.70 12.24 -14.03
N LEU A 29 -2.97 11.45 -14.81
CA LEU A 29 -1.70 10.83 -14.39
C LEU A 29 -0.71 11.85 -13.83
N GLU A 30 -0.57 13.00 -14.50
CA GLU A 30 0.29 14.12 -14.07
C GLU A 30 -0.08 14.71 -12.70
N GLU A 31 -1.35 14.64 -12.31
CA GLU A 31 -1.81 15.05 -10.98
C GLU A 31 -1.46 13.99 -9.94
N LEU A 32 -1.64 12.72 -10.28
CA LEU A 32 -1.25 11.60 -9.41
C LEU A 32 0.26 11.55 -9.19
N GLU A 33 1.10 11.73 -10.22
CA GLU A 33 2.56 11.72 -10.10
C GLU A 33 3.10 12.84 -9.21
N ARG A 34 2.47 14.02 -9.25
CA ARG A 34 2.78 15.12 -8.32
C ARG A 34 2.43 14.74 -6.89
N ALA A 35 1.29 14.11 -6.66
CA ALA A 35 0.93 13.61 -5.32
C ALA A 35 1.88 12.53 -4.82
N ILE A 36 2.28 11.58 -5.67
CA ILE A 36 3.28 10.54 -5.39
C ILE A 36 4.63 11.16 -4.99
N THR A 37 5.06 12.20 -5.69
CA THR A 37 6.29 12.94 -5.36
C THR A 37 6.19 13.57 -3.97
N VAL A 38 5.05 14.20 -3.66
CA VAL A 38 4.83 14.80 -2.34
C VAL A 38 4.81 13.75 -1.24
N LEU A 39 4.16 12.61 -1.45
CA LEU A 39 4.14 11.50 -0.49
C LEU A 39 5.55 11.02 -0.15
N ARG A 40 6.41 10.82 -1.16
CA ARG A 40 7.81 10.41 -0.97
C ARG A 40 8.59 11.42 -0.13
N VAL A 41 8.52 12.71 -0.46
CA VAL A 41 9.26 13.77 0.25
C VAL A 41 8.73 14.00 1.67
N ARG A 42 7.47 13.65 1.93
CA ARG A 42 6.84 13.81 3.24
C ARG A 42 6.94 12.58 4.13
N GLY A 43 7.72 11.55 3.79
CA GLY A 43 7.88 10.35 4.63
C GLY A 43 6.68 9.41 4.58
N ARG A 44 6.05 9.30 3.41
CA ARG A 44 5.04 8.29 3.05
C ARG A 44 5.49 7.57 1.77
N ALA A 45 6.77 7.24 1.70
CA ALA A 45 7.39 6.67 0.50
C ALA A 45 6.92 5.25 0.22
N LEU A 46 6.63 4.45 1.26
CA LEU A 46 6.10 3.10 1.08
C LEU A 46 4.71 3.12 0.47
N PHE A 47 3.83 4.04 0.92
CA PHE A 47 2.51 4.18 0.34
C PHE A 47 2.58 4.61 -1.13
N ALA A 48 3.45 5.59 -1.43
CA ALA A 48 3.69 6.04 -2.79
C ALA A 48 4.19 4.90 -3.70
N ASN A 49 5.14 4.10 -3.22
CA ASN A 49 5.66 2.98 -4.00
C ASN A 49 4.62 1.88 -4.16
N ALA A 50 3.87 1.55 -3.11
CA ALA A 50 2.80 0.56 -3.15
C ALA A 50 1.70 0.90 -4.16
N ILE A 51 1.35 2.18 -4.29
CA ILE A 51 0.45 2.65 -5.36
C ILE A 51 1.06 2.33 -6.73
N VAL A 52 2.30 2.76 -6.99
CA VAL A 52 2.94 2.63 -8.30
C VAL A 52 3.23 1.17 -8.69
N THR A 53 3.45 0.29 -7.73
CA THR A 53 3.84 -1.11 -7.97
C THR A 53 2.69 -2.12 -7.88
N SER A 54 1.45 -1.68 -7.68
CA SER A 54 0.28 -2.56 -7.57
C SER A 54 -0.87 -2.12 -8.47
N ASP A 55 -1.87 -2.98 -8.60
CA ASP A 55 -3.08 -2.69 -9.40
C ASP A 55 -3.89 -1.50 -8.86
N LEU A 56 -3.60 -1.04 -7.64
CA LEU A 56 -4.20 0.18 -7.08
C LEU A 56 -3.98 1.39 -8.00
N LEU A 57 -2.86 1.49 -8.72
CA LEU A 57 -2.62 2.57 -9.67
C LEU A 57 -3.77 2.72 -10.67
N PHE A 58 -4.22 1.60 -11.25
CA PHE A 58 -5.29 1.60 -12.25
C PHE A 58 -6.65 1.92 -11.63
N ASP A 59 -6.90 1.45 -10.40
CA ASP A 59 -8.10 1.79 -9.64
C ASP A 59 -8.17 3.32 -9.38
N LEU A 60 -7.05 3.95 -9.01
CA LEU A 60 -6.96 5.40 -8.76
C LEU A 60 -7.16 6.22 -10.05
N LEU A 61 -6.53 5.81 -11.15
CA LEU A 61 -6.65 6.50 -12.45
C LEU A 61 -8.04 6.34 -13.07
N SER A 62 -8.80 5.33 -12.66
CA SER A 62 -10.17 5.09 -13.14
C SER A 62 -11.22 5.91 -12.38
N ALA A 63 -10.89 6.43 -11.19
CA ALA A 63 -11.80 7.26 -10.40
C ALA A 63 -11.85 8.70 -10.95
N GLU A 64 -13.05 9.30 -11.04
CA GLU A 64 -13.22 10.69 -11.49
C GLU A 64 -12.62 11.71 -10.51
N THR A 65 -12.85 11.48 -9.21
CA THR A 65 -12.23 12.24 -8.13
C THR A 65 -11.91 11.32 -6.97
N LEU A 66 -10.89 11.64 -6.18
CA LEU A 66 -10.48 10.77 -5.10
C LEU A 66 -9.80 11.50 -3.93
N THR A 67 -9.87 10.86 -2.77
CA THR A 67 -9.13 11.24 -1.56
C THR A 67 -8.27 10.08 -1.10
N LEU A 68 -6.97 10.32 -0.94
CA LEU A 68 -6.04 9.35 -0.36
C LEU A 68 -5.78 9.66 1.12
N PHE A 69 -5.87 8.64 1.94
CA PHE A 69 -5.48 8.66 3.34
C PHE A 69 -4.15 7.93 3.48
N ALA A 70 -3.05 8.68 3.49
CA ALA A 70 -1.71 8.13 3.44
C ALA A 70 -1.22 7.71 4.84
N PRO A 71 -1.06 6.40 5.11
CA PRO A 71 -0.51 5.89 6.36
C PRO A 71 0.98 6.22 6.48
N THR A 72 1.53 6.00 7.67
CA THR A 72 2.97 6.13 7.91
C THR A 72 3.74 4.96 7.31
N ASP A 73 5.01 5.19 6.96
CA ASP A 73 5.87 4.13 6.42
C ASP A 73 6.05 2.98 7.42
N SER A 74 6.14 3.25 8.74
CA SER A 74 6.20 2.20 9.76
C SER A 74 4.95 1.31 9.75
N THR A 75 3.76 1.89 9.69
CA THR A 75 2.51 1.11 9.67
C THR A 75 2.35 0.25 8.42
N LEU A 76 2.84 0.72 7.26
CA LEU A 76 2.82 -0.11 6.05
C LEU A 76 3.92 -1.17 6.03
N PHE A 77 5.08 -0.88 6.61
CA PHE A 77 6.14 -1.86 6.75
C PHE A 77 5.68 -3.06 7.60
N ASP A 78 5.04 -2.81 8.74
CA ASP A 78 4.50 -3.85 9.60
C ASP A 78 3.43 -4.70 8.88
N LEU A 79 2.59 -4.05 8.06
CA LEU A 79 1.57 -4.74 7.25
C LEU A 79 2.22 -5.68 6.22
N ASP A 80 3.24 -5.20 5.49
CA ASP A 80 3.96 -5.95 4.45
C ASP A 80 4.68 -7.17 5.03
N MET A 81 5.25 -7.05 6.24
CA MET A 81 5.94 -8.16 6.90
C MET A 81 5.02 -9.25 7.45
N THR A 82 3.74 -8.94 7.69
CA THR A 82 2.83 -9.84 8.44
C THR A 82 1.68 -10.40 7.61
N ARG A 83 1.39 -9.83 6.44
CA ARG A 83 0.21 -10.19 5.63
C ARG A 83 0.59 -10.62 4.22
N SER A 84 -0.32 -11.33 3.57
CA SER A 84 -0.16 -11.70 2.16
C SER A 84 -0.32 -10.48 1.26
N PHE A 85 0.29 -10.54 0.06
CA PHE A 85 0.18 -9.48 -0.95
C PHE A 85 -1.28 -9.12 -1.29
N SER A 86 -2.17 -10.13 -1.42
CA SER A 86 -3.59 -9.88 -1.69
C SER A 86 -4.28 -9.08 -0.57
N PHE A 87 -3.97 -9.43 0.70
CA PHE A 87 -4.48 -8.68 1.85
C PHE A 87 -3.89 -7.27 1.90
N TYR A 88 -2.61 -7.13 1.60
CA TYR A 88 -1.91 -5.85 1.53
C TYR A 88 -2.58 -4.90 0.53
N VAL A 89 -2.73 -5.31 -0.74
CA VAL A 89 -3.37 -4.47 -1.77
C VAL A 89 -4.84 -4.17 -1.45
N SER A 90 -5.58 -5.14 -0.90
CA SER A 90 -6.96 -4.90 -0.44
C SER A 90 -7.03 -3.85 0.67
N THR A 91 -6.06 -3.87 1.59
CA THR A 91 -5.94 -2.86 2.65
C THR A 91 -5.61 -1.49 2.08
N LEU A 92 -4.74 -1.40 1.06
CA LEU A 92 -4.46 -0.10 0.41
C LEU A 92 -5.70 0.51 -0.25
N ARG A 93 -6.61 -0.31 -0.78
CA ARG A 93 -7.89 0.18 -1.36
C ARG A 93 -8.81 0.83 -0.33
N LEU A 94 -8.75 0.43 0.95
CA LEU A 94 -9.47 1.11 2.04
C LEU A 94 -8.97 2.53 2.27
N HIS A 95 -7.71 2.82 1.94
CA HIS A 95 -7.09 4.12 2.12
C HIS A 95 -7.44 5.11 1.00
N SER A 96 -8.42 4.77 0.15
CA SER A 96 -8.83 5.57 -1.01
C SER A 96 -10.35 5.71 -1.03
N VAL A 97 -10.84 6.95 -1.03
CA VAL A 97 -12.28 7.28 -1.15
C VAL A 97 -12.53 7.87 -2.54
N PRO A 98 -13.49 7.34 -3.34
CA PRO A 98 -13.76 7.78 -4.71
C PRO A 98 -14.57 9.11 -4.78
N VAL A 99 -14.24 10.04 -3.89
CA VAL A 99 -14.75 11.41 -3.85
C VAL A 99 -13.60 12.28 -3.36
N ARG A 100 -13.35 13.42 -4.01
CA ARG A 100 -12.38 14.41 -3.53
C ARG A 100 -12.94 15.21 -2.37
N LEU A 101 -12.31 15.07 -1.21
CA LEU A 101 -12.72 15.66 0.06
C LEU A 101 -11.52 16.40 0.66
N PRO A 102 -11.35 17.72 0.40
CA PRO A 102 -10.39 18.51 1.15
C PRO A 102 -10.74 18.52 2.64
N PHE A 103 -9.79 18.91 3.49
CA PHE A 103 -9.98 18.78 4.94
C PHE A 103 -11.12 19.67 5.49
N SER A 104 -11.41 20.80 4.83
CA SER A 104 -12.59 21.61 5.10
C SER A 104 -13.89 20.80 4.98
N ASP A 105 -13.97 19.97 3.95
CA ASP A 105 -15.19 19.26 3.58
C ASP A 105 -15.37 18.08 4.53
N LEU A 106 -14.29 17.35 4.84
CA LEU A 106 -14.27 16.32 5.90
C LEU A 106 -14.75 16.88 7.24
N ARG A 107 -14.32 18.09 7.62
CA ARG A 107 -14.79 18.74 8.85
C ARG A 107 -16.25 19.18 8.76
N SER A 108 -16.77 19.47 7.58
CA SER A 108 -18.16 19.89 7.40
C SER A 108 -19.15 18.72 7.47
N LEU A 109 -18.71 17.50 7.14
CA LEU A 109 -19.55 16.30 7.15
C LEU A 109 -20.09 15.98 8.56
N PRO A 110 -21.33 15.48 8.71
CA PRO A 110 -21.84 15.03 10.00
C PRO A 110 -20.96 13.95 10.65
N ASN A 111 -20.98 13.88 11.99
CA ASN A 111 -20.34 12.77 12.68
C ASN A 111 -21.04 11.44 12.30
N ALA A 112 -20.30 10.34 12.28
CA ALA A 112 -20.75 9.03 11.81
C ALA A 112 -21.16 8.98 10.33
N THR A 113 -20.63 9.89 9.49
CA THR A 113 -20.81 9.80 8.03
C THR A 113 -20.09 8.56 7.50
N SER A 114 -20.78 7.76 6.71
CA SER A 114 -20.21 6.60 6.01
C SER A 114 -19.62 7.02 4.67
N LEU A 115 -18.32 6.83 4.49
CA LEU A 115 -17.59 7.17 3.27
C LEU A 115 -17.27 5.88 2.48
N PRO A 116 -17.64 5.76 1.20
CA PRO A 116 -17.29 4.60 0.40
C PRO A 116 -15.77 4.54 0.17
N THR A 117 -15.22 3.34 -0.06
CA THR A 117 -13.81 3.17 -0.43
C THR A 117 -13.66 2.54 -1.82
N LEU A 118 -12.44 2.50 -2.35
CA LEU A 118 -12.12 1.71 -3.53
C LEU A 118 -12.10 0.20 -3.27
N LEU A 119 -12.22 -0.23 -2.01
CA LEU A 119 -12.46 -1.63 -1.70
C LEU A 119 -13.98 -1.88 -1.73
N PRO A 120 -14.49 -2.74 -2.63
CA PRO A 120 -15.93 -2.97 -2.75
C PRO A 120 -16.58 -3.37 -1.44
N SER A 121 -17.76 -2.82 -1.16
CA SER A 121 -18.57 -3.10 0.03
C SER A 121 -17.94 -2.69 1.37
N HIS A 122 -16.85 -1.91 1.37
CA HIS A 122 -16.21 -1.40 2.57
C HIS A 122 -16.33 0.12 2.63
N HIS A 123 -16.75 0.61 3.78
CA HIS A 123 -16.95 2.02 4.07
C HIS A 123 -16.17 2.42 5.32
N LEU A 124 -15.66 3.65 5.33
CA LEU A 124 -15.03 4.26 6.50
C LEU A 124 -16.06 5.09 7.26
N LEU A 125 -16.04 4.99 8.58
CA LEU A 125 -16.88 5.80 9.44
C LEU A 125 -16.12 7.05 9.90
N LEU A 126 -16.63 8.22 9.52
CA LEU A 126 -16.08 9.50 9.96
C LEU A 126 -16.43 9.77 11.43
N GLY A 127 -15.41 9.95 12.26
CA GLY A 127 -15.50 10.31 13.66
C GLY A 127 -15.02 11.73 13.93
N LYS A 128 -15.61 12.39 14.93
CA LYS A 128 -15.19 13.70 15.44
C LYS A 128 -15.02 13.64 16.96
N SER A 129 -14.00 14.33 17.46
CA SER A 129 -13.82 14.45 18.91
C SER A 129 -14.89 15.36 19.52
N SER A 130 -15.49 14.95 20.64
CA SER A 130 -16.43 15.78 21.39
C SER A 130 -15.76 17.00 22.04
N SER A 131 -14.44 16.96 22.21
CA SER A 131 -13.67 18.01 22.88
C SER A 131 -13.11 19.07 21.92
N SER A 132 -12.94 18.74 20.64
CA SER A 132 -12.54 19.67 19.60
C SER A 132 -13.19 19.31 18.27
N ASN A 133 -13.90 20.25 17.65
CA ASN A 133 -14.46 20.08 16.30
C ASN A 133 -13.37 20.12 15.19
N GLU A 134 -12.10 20.15 15.58
CA GLU A 134 -10.96 20.28 14.68
C GLU A 134 -10.35 18.92 14.31
N SER A 135 -10.40 17.93 15.22
CA SER A 135 -9.87 16.60 14.92
C SER A 135 -10.92 15.71 14.24
N VAL A 136 -10.48 15.07 13.15
CA VAL A 136 -11.28 14.14 12.35
C VAL A 136 -10.61 12.78 12.38
N TYR A 137 -11.42 11.74 12.49
CA TYR A 137 -11.02 10.34 12.54
C TYR A 137 -11.75 9.55 11.44
N LEU A 138 -11.13 8.49 10.94
CA LEU A 138 -11.74 7.52 10.04
C LEU A 138 -11.55 6.13 10.66
N ASP A 139 -12.65 5.47 10.99
CA ASP A 139 -12.63 4.20 11.75
C ASP A 139 -11.75 4.27 13.01
N GLY A 140 -11.77 5.43 13.68
CA GLY A 140 -10.96 5.69 14.87
C GLY A 140 -9.50 6.07 14.62
N VAL A 141 -9.03 6.03 13.37
CA VAL A 141 -7.68 6.49 12.98
C VAL A 141 -7.67 7.99 12.74
N HIS A 142 -6.73 8.71 13.32
CA HIS A 142 -6.71 10.18 13.26
C HIS A 142 -6.08 10.71 11.98
N ILE A 143 -6.70 11.74 11.39
CA ILE A 143 -6.14 12.48 10.26
C ILE A 143 -5.10 13.48 10.80
N PHE A 144 -3.88 12.99 10.99
CA PHE A 144 -2.79 13.73 11.63
C PHE A 144 -2.15 14.81 10.74
N LEU A 145 -2.05 14.57 9.42
CA LEU A 145 -1.40 15.51 8.48
C LEU A 145 -2.36 15.90 7.33
N PRO A 146 -3.36 16.74 7.59
CA PRO A 146 -4.32 17.11 6.55
C PRO A 146 -3.66 17.91 5.42
N GLY A 147 -4.09 17.67 4.18
CA GLY A 147 -3.69 18.50 3.03
C GLY A 147 -2.24 18.33 2.61
N LEU A 148 -1.73 17.08 2.61
CA LEU A 148 -0.45 16.75 2.01
C LEU A 148 -0.39 17.21 0.55
N PHE A 149 -1.48 17.01 -0.19
CA PHE A 149 -1.61 17.46 -1.57
C PHE A 149 -3.07 17.82 -1.88
N TYR A 150 -3.26 18.89 -2.66
CA TYR A 150 -4.53 19.26 -3.26
C TYR A 150 -4.33 19.54 -4.74
N GLY A 151 -4.99 18.77 -5.59
CA GLY A 151 -5.16 19.05 -7.00
C GLY A 151 -6.64 19.28 -7.32
N GLN A 152 -6.99 19.22 -8.61
CA GLN A 152 -8.38 19.43 -9.05
C GLN A 152 -9.24 18.20 -8.78
N HIS A 153 -8.71 17.00 -8.96
CA HIS A 153 -9.43 15.73 -8.82
C HIS A 153 -8.96 14.92 -7.61
N LEU A 154 -7.80 15.26 -7.04
CA LEU A 154 -7.14 14.52 -5.97
C LEU A 154 -6.95 15.37 -4.71
N ALA A 155 -7.31 14.81 -3.54
CA ALA A 155 -6.89 15.30 -2.23
C ALA A 155 -6.10 14.21 -1.49
N VAL A 156 -5.09 14.60 -0.71
CA VAL A 156 -4.27 13.66 0.08
C VAL A 156 -4.14 14.16 1.50
N HIS A 157 -4.42 13.29 2.46
CA HIS A 157 -4.28 13.54 3.89
C HIS A 157 -3.44 12.43 4.51
N GLY A 158 -2.51 12.79 5.39
CA GLY A 158 -1.76 11.83 6.18
C GLY A 158 -2.55 11.37 7.41
N ILE A 159 -2.51 10.08 7.70
CA ILE A 159 -3.08 9.47 8.90
C ILE A 159 -1.97 8.87 9.78
N ASP A 160 -2.21 8.73 11.08
CA ASP A 160 -1.23 8.21 12.06
C ASP A 160 -1.40 6.72 12.39
N GLY A 161 -2.27 6.02 11.66
CA GLY A 161 -2.51 4.58 11.80
C GLY A 161 -2.81 3.91 10.47
N LEU A 162 -3.36 2.70 10.54
CA LEU A 162 -3.73 1.89 9.38
C LEU A 162 -5.26 1.70 9.35
N LEU A 163 -5.88 2.03 8.22
CA LEU A 163 -7.28 1.66 7.96
C LEU A 163 -7.31 0.18 7.58
N SER A 164 -7.68 -0.68 8.54
CA SER A 164 -7.59 -2.12 8.36
C SER A 164 -8.95 -2.73 8.02
N LEU A 165 -8.91 -3.83 7.28
CA LEU A 165 -10.00 -4.78 7.24
C LEU A 165 -10.16 -5.33 8.65
N THR A 166 -11.05 -4.74 9.45
CA THR A 166 -11.53 -5.40 10.66
C THR A 166 -12.20 -6.68 10.19
N THR A 167 -11.49 -7.81 10.23
CA THR A 167 -12.16 -9.08 10.44
C THR A 167 -13.00 -8.85 11.68
N PRO A 168 -14.32 -9.07 11.66
CA PRO A 168 -15.08 -9.08 12.90
C PRO A 168 -14.45 -10.17 13.76
N SER A 169 -13.47 -9.81 14.59
CA SER A 169 -13.13 -10.56 15.78
C SER A 169 -14.44 -10.48 16.54
N SER A 170 -15.14 -11.61 16.56
CA SER A 170 -16.23 -11.88 17.49
C SER A 170 -15.96 -11.09 18.75
N SER A 171 -16.83 -10.14 19.06
CA SER A 171 -16.91 -9.55 20.39
C SER A 171 -16.63 -10.68 21.36
N GLU A 172 -15.57 -10.58 22.15
CA GLU A 172 -15.32 -11.54 23.22
C GLU A 172 -16.51 -11.43 24.18
N LEU A 173 -17.54 -12.23 23.92
CA LEU A 173 -18.44 -12.68 24.93
C LEU A 173 -17.56 -13.52 25.84
N SER A 174 -17.10 -12.93 26.94
CA SER A 174 -16.56 -13.66 28.07
C SER A 174 -17.61 -14.66 28.51
N VAL A 175 -17.56 -15.87 27.96
CA VAL A 175 -18.33 -16.99 28.47
C VAL A 175 -17.58 -17.45 29.70
N ASP A 176 -18.08 -17.01 30.86
CA ASP A 176 -17.67 -17.53 32.16
C ASP A 176 -17.77 -19.05 32.13
N LEU A 177 -16.63 -19.74 32.24
CA LEU A 177 -16.61 -21.20 32.34
C LEU A 177 -17.10 -21.62 33.73
N PRO A 178 -18.00 -22.61 33.85
CA PRO A 178 -18.41 -23.12 35.15
C PRO A 178 -17.26 -23.89 35.84
N PRO A 179 -17.27 -23.98 37.19
CA PRO A 179 -16.17 -24.54 37.94
C PRO A 179 -16.02 -26.05 37.70
N VAL A 180 -14.77 -26.47 37.46
CA VAL A 180 -14.36 -27.87 37.32
C VAL A 180 -14.58 -28.59 38.66
N VAL A 181 -15.43 -29.62 38.65
CA VAL A 181 -15.58 -30.57 39.75
C VAL A 181 -14.68 -31.77 39.46
N ASP A 182 -13.81 -32.09 40.41
CA ASP A 182 -12.84 -33.18 40.34
C ASP A 182 -13.45 -34.55 40.64
N SER A 183 -12.82 -35.60 40.10
CA SER A 183 -12.84 -37.03 40.53
C SER A 183 -13.72 -38.03 39.73
N PRO A 184 -13.50 -39.37 39.83
CA PRO A 184 -12.82 -40.14 38.78
C PRO A 184 -13.56 -41.46 38.39
N ALA A 185 -13.23 -42.09 37.25
CA ALA A 185 -13.30 -43.55 37.07
C ALA A 185 -12.77 -44.03 35.69
N GLU A 186 -12.15 -45.21 35.73
CA GLU A 186 -11.39 -45.95 34.71
C GLU A 186 -12.15 -46.44 33.46
N SER A 187 -11.44 -46.39 32.30
CA SER A 187 -11.11 -47.47 31.32
C SER A 187 -12.23 -48.38 30.74
N PRO A 188 -12.01 -49.18 29.65
CA PRO A 188 -10.94 -49.23 28.64
C PRO A 188 -11.51 -49.16 27.20
N TYR A 189 -10.72 -48.79 26.18
CA TYR A 189 -10.59 -49.58 24.94
C TYR A 189 -9.39 -49.10 24.11
N ALA A 190 -8.54 -50.09 23.86
CA ALA A 190 -7.41 -50.20 22.94
C ALA A 190 -7.15 -49.09 21.91
N VAL A 191 -6.00 -48.44 22.13
CA VAL A 191 -4.88 -48.25 21.19
C VAL A 191 -5.00 -48.97 19.84
N VAL A 192 -5.16 -48.20 18.76
CA VAL A 192 -4.55 -48.47 17.44
C VAL A 192 -4.11 -47.15 16.80
N SER A 193 -2.78 -46.93 16.81
CA SER A 193 -1.93 -46.35 15.77
C SER A 193 -2.34 -45.07 15.03
N ARG A 194 -1.51 -44.02 15.17
CA ARG A 194 -0.78 -43.44 14.03
C ARG A 194 0.47 -42.70 14.53
N PHE A 195 1.59 -43.38 14.48
CA PHE A 195 2.92 -42.79 14.62
C PHE A 195 3.14 -41.71 13.54
N SER A 196 3.52 -40.50 13.94
CA SER A 196 4.42 -39.67 13.14
C SER A 196 5.81 -39.78 13.76
N PRO A 197 6.85 -40.26 13.05
CA PRO A 197 8.20 -40.14 13.54
C PRO A 197 8.64 -38.68 13.40
N ALA A 198 9.22 -38.12 14.47
CA ALA A 198 9.96 -36.87 14.40
C ALA A 198 11.09 -36.98 13.36
N PRO A 199 11.47 -35.90 12.65
CA PRO A 199 12.58 -35.95 11.71
C PRO A 199 13.88 -36.24 12.48
N GLN A 200 14.55 -37.32 12.10
CA GLN A 200 15.87 -37.65 12.63
C GLN A 200 16.90 -36.58 12.23
N PRO A 201 17.87 -36.24 13.10
CA PRO A 201 18.96 -35.36 12.72
C PRO A 201 19.83 -36.06 11.67
N TYR A 202 20.05 -35.37 10.55
CA TYR A 202 20.89 -35.83 9.45
C TYR A 202 22.37 -35.82 9.87
N ALA A 203 22.78 -36.82 10.64
CA ALA A 203 24.14 -37.00 11.10
C ALA A 203 24.78 -38.18 10.36
N SER A 204 25.03 -38.04 9.06
CA SER A 204 26.09 -38.80 8.34
C SER A 204 26.16 -38.40 6.86
N PHE A 205 26.82 -37.26 6.58
CA PHE A 205 27.63 -37.16 5.37
C PHE A 205 28.77 -36.17 5.66
N LEU A 206 30.00 -36.66 5.55
CA LEU A 206 31.27 -36.04 5.93
C LEU A 206 31.66 -36.23 7.41
N GLY A 207 32.39 -37.30 7.68
CA GLY A 207 32.98 -37.59 8.99
C GLY A 207 34.06 -36.58 9.40
N ARG A 208 33.67 -35.52 10.12
CA ARG A 208 34.57 -34.74 10.99
C ARG A 208 33.86 -34.36 12.29
N THR A 209 34.53 -34.62 13.40
CA THR A 209 34.10 -34.27 14.75
C THR A 209 34.20 -32.75 15.01
N PRO A 210 33.29 -32.14 15.77
CA PRO A 210 33.29 -30.70 16.04
C PRO A 210 34.28 -30.37 17.16
N ALA A 211 35.57 -30.42 16.85
CA ALA A 211 36.64 -29.90 17.72
C ALA A 211 37.91 -29.64 16.91
N GLU A 212 37.85 -28.77 15.90
CA GLU A 212 39.08 -28.25 15.29
C GLU A 212 38.84 -26.85 14.71
N THR A 213 39.55 -25.85 15.25
CA THR A 213 39.58 -24.48 14.77
C THR A 213 40.17 -24.41 13.35
N PRO A 214 39.61 -23.65 12.40
CA PRO A 214 40.12 -23.62 11.05
C PRO A 214 41.49 -22.94 11.00
N ARG A 215 42.49 -23.64 10.45
CA ARG A 215 43.78 -23.07 10.07
C ARG A 215 43.62 -22.23 8.80
N VAL A 216 44.27 -21.08 8.79
CA VAL A 216 44.39 -20.17 7.65
C VAL A 216 45.37 -20.77 6.65
N GLU A 217 44.85 -21.29 5.54
CA GLU A 217 45.48 -21.61 4.23
C GLU A 217 44.51 -22.59 3.54
N GLU A 218 44.07 -22.47 2.30
CA GLU A 218 44.58 -21.79 1.12
C GLU A 218 43.36 -21.65 0.19
N VAL A 219 42.91 -20.42 -0.10
CA VAL A 219 41.80 -20.18 -1.02
C VAL A 219 42.32 -20.42 -2.43
N SER A 220 41.82 -21.47 -3.07
CA SER A 220 41.97 -21.66 -4.52
C SER A 220 41.25 -20.52 -5.24
N PRO A 221 41.92 -19.76 -6.13
CA PRO A 221 41.32 -18.58 -6.74
C PRO A 221 40.28 -18.98 -7.79
N SER A 222 39.18 -18.23 -7.82
CA SER A 222 38.13 -18.32 -8.83
C SER A 222 38.71 -18.04 -10.24
N PRO A 223 38.15 -18.60 -11.33
CA PRO A 223 38.79 -18.59 -12.66
C PRO A 223 38.73 -17.25 -13.39
N TRP A 224 38.21 -16.19 -12.77
CA TRP A 224 37.98 -14.92 -13.43
C TRP A 224 38.40 -13.76 -12.53
N ARG A 225 39.70 -13.52 -12.48
CA ARG A 225 40.23 -12.17 -12.25
C ARG A 225 41.46 -11.92 -13.12
N GLU A 226 41.39 -10.78 -13.79
CA GLU A 226 42.50 -9.88 -14.11
C GLU A 226 43.75 -10.48 -14.76
N GLY A 227 43.80 -10.43 -16.10
CA GLY A 227 45.03 -10.21 -16.86
C GLY A 227 45.26 -8.72 -17.05
N MET A 228 46.20 -8.16 -16.30
CA MET A 228 46.73 -6.79 -16.40
C MET A 228 47.71 -6.64 -17.58
N ILE A 229 47.59 -5.51 -18.30
CA ILE A 229 48.65 -4.55 -18.73
C ILE A 229 49.61 -5.08 -19.82
N VAL A 230 49.84 -4.40 -20.96
CA VAL A 230 50.64 -3.15 -21.14
C VAL A 230 50.24 -2.40 -22.42
N GLY A 231 50.22 -1.08 -22.35
CA GLY A 231 50.15 -0.17 -23.49
C GLY A 231 50.21 1.30 -23.05
N ASP A 232 51.29 1.65 -22.37
CA ASP A 232 51.73 3.02 -22.09
C ASP A 232 52.11 3.70 -23.40
N GLU A 233 51.34 4.73 -23.81
CA GLU A 233 51.89 5.84 -24.59
C GLU A 233 51.33 7.15 -24.03
N GLY A 234 52.14 7.79 -23.20
CA GLY A 234 51.99 9.19 -22.85
C GLY A 234 52.22 10.12 -24.05
N GLY A 235 51.34 11.12 -24.18
CA GLY A 235 51.53 12.30 -25.03
C GLY A 235 50.85 13.51 -24.38
N PRO A 236 51.45 14.71 -24.41
CA PRO A 236 51.36 15.66 -23.31
C PRO A 236 50.17 16.63 -23.39
N LEU A 237 49.72 17.02 -22.19
CA LEU A 237 48.78 18.11 -21.91
C LEU A 237 49.26 19.41 -22.54
N ASP A 238 48.51 19.92 -23.52
CA ASP A 238 48.51 21.35 -23.82
C ASP A 238 47.48 22.04 -22.92
N TRP A 239 47.95 23.10 -22.28
CA TRP A 239 47.15 24.02 -21.49
C TRP A 239 47.40 25.37 -22.15
N ARG A 240 46.48 25.86 -22.97
CA ARG A 240 46.37 27.29 -23.28
C ARG A 240 45.11 27.65 -24.05
N SER A 241 44.33 28.52 -23.40
CA SER A 241 43.66 29.69 -23.97
C SER A 241 42.40 29.52 -24.82
N ASN A 242 41.32 30.15 -24.33
CA ASN A 242 40.47 31.18 -24.98
C ASN A 242 39.10 31.13 -24.26
N HIS A 243 38.67 32.07 -23.40
CA HIS A 243 38.37 33.48 -23.66
C HIS A 243 37.95 33.75 -25.11
N PHE A 244 36.65 33.65 -25.39
CA PHE A 244 35.74 34.77 -25.73
C PHE A 244 34.29 34.28 -25.66
#